data_AF-A0A261AVF9-F1
#
_entry.id   AF-A0A261AVF9-F1
#
_cell.length_a   1.000
_cell.length_b   1.000
_cell.length_c   1.000
_cell.angle_alpha   90.00
_cell.angle_beta   90.00
_cell.angle_gamma   90.00
#
_symmetry.space_group_name_H-M   'P 1'
#
loop_
_entity.id
_entity.type
_entity.pdbx_description
1 polymer ?
#
loop_
_entity_poly.entity_id
_entity_poly.type
_entity_poly.pdbx_seq_one_letter_code
_entity_poly.pdbx_strand_id
1 'polypeptide(L)'
;MIGGVALSNLQMIDLKLCRNLSIMGLSLLLGMIVPLHFEKHPVNTGYFEIDNVLNMLLNIKMLVGGLVATFLDNTVTGATRAQRGFRDHLRLPSESDTSSSESSDASFEVLSSSDAYSFPEVIQRLL
;
A
#
# COMPACT_ATOMS: atom_id res chain seq x y z
N MET A 1 -21.57 2.56 -15.29
CA MET A 1 -21.85 1.80 -14.05
C MET A 1 -20.57 1.36 -13.34
N ILE A 2 -19.59 0.73 -14.01
CA ILE A 2 -18.38 0.19 -13.36
C ILE A 2 -17.51 1.23 -12.61
N GLY A 3 -17.30 2.42 -13.21
CA GLY A 3 -16.50 3.47 -12.58
C GLY A 3 -17.11 4.05 -11.29
N GLY A 4 -18.44 4.04 -11.17
CA GLY A 4 -19.13 4.52 -9.96
C GLY A 4 -18.95 3.58 -8.77
N VAL A 5 -18.97 2.27 -9.01
CA VAL A 5 -18.69 1.25 -7.97
C VAL A 5 -17.23 1.35 -7.52
N ALA A 6 -16.31 1.52 -8.47
CA ALA A 6 -14.89 1.72 -8.16
C ALA A 6 -14.67 3.00 -7.32
N LEU A 7 -15.29 4.12 -7.70
CA LEU A 7 -15.17 5.37 -6.95
C LEU A 7 -15.75 5.26 -5.53
N SER A 8 -16.85 4.52 -5.35
CA SER A 8 -17.45 4.27 -4.03
C SER A 8 -16.49 3.52 -3.11
N ASN A 9 -15.72 2.56 -3.65
CA ASN A 9 -14.71 1.85 -2.86
C ASN A 9 -13.51 2.75 -2.53
N LEU A 10 -13.15 3.70 -3.41
CA LEU A 10 -12.06 4.64 -3.17
C LEU A 10 -12.39 5.69 -2.09
N GLN A 11 -13.66 5.98 -1.86
CA GLN A 11 -14.09 6.91 -0.79
C GLN A 11 -13.83 6.36 0.63
N MET A 12 -13.58 5.06 0.77
CA MET A 12 -13.19 4.44 2.04
C MET A 12 -11.75 4.78 2.45
N ILE A 13 -10.94 5.30 1.52
CA ILE A 13 -9.54 5.65 1.74
C ILE A 13 -9.45 7.09 2.26
N ASP A 14 -8.52 7.37 3.18
CA ASP A 14 -8.28 8.73 3.65
C ASP A 14 -7.64 9.60 2.55
N LEU A 15 -8.47 10.42 1.91
CA LEU A 15 -8.08 11.38 0.86
C LEU A 15 -7.48 12.68 1.44
N LYS A 16 -7.44 12.85 2.77
CA LYS A 16 -6.74 14.00 3.38
C LYS A 16 -5.23 13.84 3.32
N LEU A 17 -4.76 12.61 3.15
CA LEU A 17 -3.35 12.29 3.03
C LEU A 17 -2.91 12.48 1.58
N CYS A 18 -2.06 13.49 1.32
CA CYS A 18 -1.62 13.86 -0.03
C CYS A 18 -1.04 12.70 -0.83
N ARG A 19 -0.41 11.71 -0.16
CA ARG A 19 0.10 10.47 -0.79
C ARG A 19 -1.02 9.66 -1.46
N ASN A 20 -2.10 9.38 -0.73
CA ASN A 20 -3.17 8.53 -1.25
C ASN A 20 -3.94 9.26 -2.36
N LEU A 21 -4.16 10.57 -2.18
CA LEU A 21 -4.79 11.42 -3.18
C LEU A 21 -3.96 11.53 -4.46
N SER A 22 -2.64 11.68 -4.35
CA SER A 22 -1.75 11.77 -5.52
C SER A 22 -1.66 10.45 -6.28
N ILE A 23 -1.57 9.31 -5.58
CA ILE A 23 -1.58 7.98 -6.21
C ILE A 23 -2.90 7.75 -6.96
N MET A 24 -4.03 8.09 -6.35
CA MET A 24 -5.35 7.96 -6.97
C MET A 24 -5.50 8.85 -8.21
N GLY A 25 -5.15 10.14 -8.10
CA GLY A 25 -5.27 11.08 -9.23
C GLY A 25 -4.32 10.75 -10.38
N LEU A 26 -3.05 10.44 -10.08
CA LEU A 26 -2.04 10.15 -11.10
C LEU A 26 -2.31 8.81 -11.80
N SER A 27 -2.78 7.79 -11.08
CA SER A 27 -3.14 6.51 -11.69
C SER A 27 -4.37 6.61 -12.59
N LEU A 28 -5.36 7.45 -12.27
CA LEU A 28 -6.52 7.68 -13.13
C LEU A 28 -6.14 8.42 -14.41
N LEU A 29 -5.29 9.46 -14.30
CA LEU A 29 -4.79 10.20 -15.46
C LEU A 29 -3.95 9.33 -16.39
N LEU A 30 -2.94 8.63 -15.84
CA LEU A 30 -2.09 7.73 -16.61
C LEU A 30 -2.85 6.51 -17.16
N GLY A 31 -3.79 5.97 -16.38
CA GLY A 31 -4.67 4.88 -16.79
C GLY A 31 -5.58 5.20 -17.97
N MET A 32 -5.79 6.49 -18.27
CA MET A 32 -6.46 6.94 -19.50
C MET A 32 -5.47 7.35 -20.60
N ILE A 33 -4.39 8.05 -20.25
CA ILE A 33 -3.39 8.54 -21.21
C ILE A 33 -2.63 7.40 -21.89
N VAL A 34 -2.19 6.39 -21.13
CA VAL A 34 -1.37 5.30 -21.65
C VAL A 34 -2.12 4.46 -22.70
N PRO A 35 -3.34 3.97 -22.45
CA PRO A 35 -4.12 3.27 -23.47
C PRO A 35 -4.40 4.14 -24.70
N LEU A 36 -4.70 5.44 -24.51
CA LEU A 36 -4.92 6.36 -25.63
C LEU A 36 -3.67 6.56 -26.50
N HIS A 37 -2.48 6.45 -25.92
CA HIS A 37 -1.24 6.49 -26.68
C HIS A 37 -1.05 5.24 -27.54
N PHE A 38 -1.26 4.05 -26.95
CA PHE A 38 -1.14 2.77 -27.65
C PHE A 38 -2.25 2.52 -28.68
N GLU A 39 -3.40 3.16 -28.52
CA GLU A 39 -4.47 3.17 -29.53
C GLU A 39 -4.02 3.90 -30.82
N LYS A 40 -3.17 4.93 -30.69
CA LYS A 40 -2.63 5.68 -31.83
C LYS A 40 -1.33 5.12 -32.37
N HIS A 41 -0.52 4.50 -31.52
CA HIS A 41 0.78 3.92 -31.86
C HIS A 41 0.81 2.48 -31.35
N PRO A 42 0.29 1.51 -32.13
CA PRO A 42 0.28 0.11 -31.71
C PRO A 42 1.71 -0.41 -31.59
N VAL A 43 1.91 -1.32 -30.64
CA VAL A 43 3.19 -2.01 -30.46
C VAL A 43 3.40 -2.95 -31.64
N ASN A 44 4.57 -2.87 -32.26
CA ASN A 44 4.97 -3.73 -33.36
C ASN A 44 6.43 -4.19 -33.15
N THR A 45 6.56 -5.33 -32.50
CA THR A 45 7.82 -5.97 -32.13
C THR A 45 8.30 -6.94 -33.22
N GLY A 46 7.47 -7.17 -34.25
CA GLY A 46 7.75 -8.10 -35.36
C GLY A 46 7.25 -9.52 -35.13
N TYR A 47 6.63 -9.79 -33.96
CA TYR A 47 6.01 -11.06 -33.62
C TYR A 47 4.50 -10.88 -33.47
N PHE A 48 3.75 -11.33 -34.48
CA PHE A 48 2.30 -11.10 -34.61
C PHE A 48 1.48 -11.47 -33.35
N GLU A 49 1.76 -12.61 -32.74
CA GLU A 49 1.02 -13.09 -31.56
C GLU A 49 1.27 -12.21 -30.33
N ILE A 50 2.52 -11.81 -30.10
CA ILE A 50 2.92 -11.02 -28.94
C ILE A 50 2.37 -9.60 -29.07
N ASP A 51 2.44 -9.04 -30.28
CA ASP A 51 1.93 -7.70 -30.57
C ASP A 51 0.41 -7.63 -30.38
N ASN A 52 -0.33 -8.67 -30.78
CA ASN A 52 -1.78 -8.73 -30.53
C ASN A 52 -2.12 -8.80 -29.03
N VAL A 53 -1.44 -9.65 -28.26
CA VAL A 53 -1.69 -9.77 -26.82
C VAL A 53 -1.33 -8.47 -26.10
N LEU A 54 -0.19 -7.86 -26.42
CA LEU A 54 0.24 -6.58 -25.82
C LEU A 54 -0.72 -5.45 -26.18
N ASN A 55 -1.12 -5.31 -27.45
CA ASN A 55 -2.06 -4.29 -27.86
C ASN A 55 -3.44 -4.49 -27.22
N MET A 56 -3.88 -5.73 -26.99
CA MET A 56 -5.12 -6.02 -26.28
C MET A 56 -5.02 -5.61 -24.80
N LEU A 57 -3.95 -6.01 -24.09
CA LEU A 57 -3.76 -5.69 -22.68
C LEU A 57 -3.59 -4.18 -22.45
N LEU A 58 -2.80 -3.50 -23.28
CA LEU A 58 -2.52 -2.07 -23.18
C LEU A 58 -3.72 -1.19 -23.54
N ASN A 59 -4.67 -1.68 -24.35
CA ASN A 59 -5.91 -0.95 -24.64
C ASN A 59 -6.95 -1.03 -23.52
N ILE A 60 -6.85 -1.99 -22.59
CA ILE A 60 -7.80 -2.14 -21.48
C ILE A 60 -7.51 -1.05 -20.43
N LYS A 61 -8.25 0.06 -20.53
CA LYS A 61 -8.10 1.23 -19.67
C LYS A 61 -8.16 0.92 -18.16
N MET A 62 -9.02 -0.01 -17.76
CA MET A 62 -9.16 -0.43 -16.36
C MET A 62 -7.97 -1.27 -15.87
N LEU A 63 -7.34 -2.07 -16.74
CA LEU A 63 -6.15 -2.87 -16.41
C LEU A 63 -4.94 -1.96 -16.25
N VAL A 64 -4.72 -1.06 -17.22
CA VAL A 64 -3.58 -0.13 -17.19
C VAL A 64 -3.69 0.82 -16.00
N GLY A 65 -4.89 1.35 -15.71
CA GLY A 65 -5.12 2.16 -14.51
C GLY A 65 -4.82 1.40 -13.22
N GLY A 66 -5.23 0.13 -13.12
CA GLY A 66 -4.92 -0.73 -11.98
C GLY A 66 -3.43 -1.01 -11.83
N LEU A 67 -2.74 -1.36 -12.91
CA LEU A 67 -1.29 -1.64 -12.91
C LEU A 67 -0.49 -0.40 -12.50
N VAL A 68 -0.84 0.77 -13.06
CA VAL A 68 -0.22 2.03 -12.69
C VAL A 68 -0.50 2.36 -11.21
N ALA A 69 -1.74 2.19 -10.73
CA ALA A 69 -2.06 2.39 -9.32
C ALA A 69 -1.22 1.49 -8.40
N THR A 70 -1.12 0.19 -8.71
CA THR A 70 -0.28 -0.75 -7.97
C THR A 70 1.19 -0.36 -8.01
N PHE A 71 1.71 0.07 -9.17
CA PHE A 71 3.09 0.50 -9.29
C PHE A 71 3.39 1.74 -8.45
N LEU A 72 2.52 2.76 -8.52
CA LEU A 72 2.66 3.99 -7.73
C LEU A 72 2.53 3.71 -6.23
N ASP A 73 1.61 2.84 -5.82
CA ASP A 73 1.44 2.45 -4.41
C ASP A 73 2.68 1.75 -3.84
N ASN A 74 3.36 0.93 -4.65
CA ASN A 74 4.61 0.27 -4.26
C ASN A 74 5.85 1.20 -4.34
N THR A 75 5.85 2.19 -5.23
CA THR A 75 7.00 3.06 -5.46
C THR A 75 7.10 4.18 -4.43
N VAL A 76 5.98 4.64 -3.88
CA VAL A 76 6.01 5.69 -2.84
C VAL A 76 6.41 5.09 -1.49
N THR A 77 7.71 5.12 -1.20
CA THR A 77 8.26 4.81 0.12
C THR A 77 7.97 5.93 1.12
N GLY A 78 7.36 5.58 2.25
CA GLY A 78 7.08 6.55 3.33
C GLY A 78 6.12 6.05 4.41
N ALA A 79 5.89 4.75 4.53
CA ALA A 79 5.03 4.19 5.57
C ALA A 79 5.88 3.54 6.67
N THR A 80 6.04 4.24 7.79
CA THR A 80 6.46 3.63 9.06
C THR A 80 5.50 2.48 9.39
N ARG A 81 5.98 1.37 9.99
CA ARG A 81 5.22 0.12 10.22
C ARG A 81 3.84 0.33 10.88
N ALA A 82 3.70 1.37 11.71
CA ALA A 82 2.46 1.80 12.34
C ALA A 82 1.37 2.30 11.36
N GLN A 83 1.74 2.96 10.26
CA GLN A 83 0.80 3.47 9.24
C GLN A 83 0.27 2.38 8.29
N ARG A 84 0.89 1.19 8.33
CA ARG A 84 0.45 -0.01 7.58
C ARG A 84 -0.55 -0.87 8.36
N GLY A 85 -0.99 -0.43 9.55
CA GLY A 85 -2.02 -1.14 10.32
C GLY A 85 -1.54 -2.42 11.01
N PHE A 86 -0.22 -2.59 11.18
CA PHE A 86 0.30 -3.55 12.16
C PHE A 86 -0.01 -3.04 13.57
N ARG A 87 -1.25 -3.23 13.99
CA ARG A 87 -1.63 -3.13 15.40
C ARG A 87 -1.05 -4.38 16.06
N ASP A 88 -0.18 -4.19 17.04
CA ASP A 88 0.09 -5.25 17.99
C ASP A 88 -1.24 -5.63 18.62
N HIS A 89 -1.82 -6.74 18.19
CA HIS A 89 -2.75 -7.46 19.04
C HIS A 89 -1.89 -8.09 20.14
N LEU A 90 -1.41 -7.24 21.05
CA LEU A 90 -0.91 -7.69 22.33
C LEU A 90 -2.13 -8.32 23.00
N ARG A 91 -2.18 -9.66 22.92
CA ARG A 91 -3.06 -10.50 23.72
C ARG A 91 -3.01 -9.97 25.14
N LEU A 92 -4.14 -9.46 25.63
CA LEU A 92 -4.36 -9.33 27.06
C LEU A 92 -4.14 -10.72 27.66
N PRO A 93 -3.20 -10.89 28.61
CA PRO A 93 -3.20 -12.08 29.44
C PRO A 93 -4.50 -12.00 30.25
N SER A 94 -5.36 -12.98 30.01
CA SER A 94 -6.33 -13.39 31.02
C SER A 94 -5.49 -13.90 32.19
N GLU A 95 -5.62 -13.29 33.36
CA GLU A 95 -5.77 -13.98 34.67
C GLU A 95 -5.61 -12.99 35.83
N SER A 96 -6.69 -12.93 36.62
CA SER A 96 -6.75 -12.86 38.10
C SER A 96 -5.88 -11.86 38.89
N ASP A 97 -6.60 -11.06 39.69
CA ASP A 97 -6.33 -10.70 41.09
C ASP A 97 -5.93 -9.24 41.45
N THR A 98 -6.93 -8.59 42.08
CA THR A 98 -6.84 -7.88 43.36
C THR A 98 -6.29 -6.43 43.40
N SER A 99 -7.25 -5.52 43.52
CA SER A 99 -7.29 -4.24 44.28
C SER A 99 -5.98 -3.50 44.60
N SER A 100 -5.88 -2.24 44.16
CA SER A 100 -5.97 -1.06 45.03
C SER A 100 -5.71 0.22 44.23
N SER A 101 -6.52 1.24 44.51
CA SER A 101 -6.36 2.62 44.07
C SER A 101 -4.97 3.17 44.40
N GLU A 102 -4.37 3.95 43.49
CA GLU A 102 -3.70 5.21 43.82
C GLU A 102 -3.28 5.98 42.55
N SER A 103 -3.66 7.25 42.53
CA SER A 103 -3.21 8.29 41.60
C SER A 103 -1.75 8.67 41.86
N SER A 104 -0.95 8.86 40.81
CA SER A 104 -0.10 10.04 40.57
C SER A 104 1.01 9.75 39.56
N ASP A 105 1.25 10.73 38.69
CA ASP A 105 2.46 11.01 37.89
C ASP A 105 3.53 9.91 37.75
N ALA A 106 3.67 9.40 36.53
CA ALA A 106 4.96 8.98 36.03
C ALA A 106 5.02 9.27 34.52
N SER A 107 5.94 10.15 34.15
CA SER A 107 6.35 10.47 32.79
C SER A 107 6.33 9.24 31.89
N PHE A 108 5.59 9.33 30.79
CA PHE A 108 5.64 8.37 29.69
C PHE A 108 7.03 8.43 29.07
N GLU A 109 7.97 7.67 29.62
CA GLU A 109 9.24 7.39 28.97
C GLU A 109 8.94 6.60 27.70
N VAL A 110 9.12 7.27 26.57
CA VAL A 110 9.21 6.69 25.24
C VAL A 110 10.43 5.78 25.23
N LEU A 111 10.25 4.55 25.71
CA LEU A 111 11.25 3.49 25.59
C LEU A 111 11.31 3.10 24.11
N SER A 112 12.49 3.37 23.57
CA SER A 112 12.89 3.31 22.16
C SER A 112 12.45 2.03 21.44
N SER A 113 11.84 2.21 20.28
CA SER A 113 11.46 1.17 19.29
C SER A 113 12.64 0.36 18.70
N SER A 114 13.78 0.23 19.39
CA SER A 114 15.00 -0.38 18.85
C SER A 114 15.15 -1.88 19.14
N ASP A 115 14.47 -2.44 20.15
CA ASP A 115 14.76 -3.81 20.60
C ASP A 115 13.86 -4.90 20.00
N ALA A 116 12.85 -4.53 19.21
CA ALA A 116 11.92 -5.49 18.61
C ALA A 116 12.48 -6.26 17.40
N TYR A 117 13.71 -5.94 16.95
CA TYR A 117 14.38 -6.57 15.81
C TYR A 117 15.79 -7.09 16.12
N SER A 118 15.97 -7.68 17.30
CA SER A 118 17.13 -8.53 17.52
C SER A 118 16.93 -9.86 16.77
N PHE A 119 17.82 -10.15 15.83
CA PHE A 119 17.87 -11.45 15.16
C PHE A 119 18.09 -12.58 16.20
N PRO A 120 17.58 -13.80 15.97
CA PRO A 120 17.78 -14.92 16.87
C PRO A 120 19.27 -15.12 17.18
N GLU A 121 19.63 -15.39 18.43
CA GLU A 121 21.03 -15.47 18.91
C GLU A 121 21.94 -16.38 18.06
N VAL A 122 21.35 -17.38 17.39
CA VAL A 122 22.05 -18.30 16.49
C VAL A 122 22.74 -17.57 15.33
N ILE A 123 22.13 -16.50 14.80
CA ILE A 123 22.65 -15.73 13.68
C ILE A 123 23.71 -14.73 14.17
N GLN A 124 23.58 -14.22 15.39
CA GLN A 124 24.56 -13.30 15.99
C GLN A 124 25.89 -13.98 16.33
N ARG A 125 25.91 -15.30 16.55
CA ARG A 125 27.16 -16.05 16.82
C ARG A 125 27.94 -16.46 15.56
N LEU A 126 27.36 -16.27 14.38
CA LEU A 126 27.93 -16.73 13.11
C LEU A 126 28.46 -15.57 12.24
N LEU A 127 28.27 -14.32 12.69
CA LEU A 127 28.78 -13.09 12.11
C LEU A 127 29.80 -12.46 13.07
#